data_AF-A0A5R8YTW3-F1
#
_entry.id   AF-A0A5R8YTW3-F1
#
_cell.length_a   1.000
_cell.length_b   1.000
_cell.length_c   1.000
_cell.angle_alpha   90.00
_cell.angle_beta   90.00
_cell.angle_gamma   90.00
#
_symmetry.space_group_name_H-M   'P 1'
#
loop_
_entity.id
_entity.type
_entity.pdbx_description
1 polymer ?
#
loop_
_entity_poly.entity_id
_entity_poly.type
_entity_poly.pdbx_seq_one_letter_code
_entity_poly.pdbx_strand_id
1 'polypeptide(L)'
;MFAGATFTGHALCYGANFTGDASFSWAAFTGDARFNEATFARDALFDRATFTRDAVFDRATFARDAVFSEATFTRDARFSEATFTRSALFDRATFRGDVNCQDVTFKELALFADIQPSDVTFRFDLARVTHPDRPHRWPPGWSVVTSSDGQGQLEWADTSLLTGSDQDETGTAKYHPET
;
A
#
# COMPACT_ATOMS: atom_id res chain seq x y z
N MET A 1 -9.84 -8.39 17.72
CA MET A 1 -10.75 -8.81 16.63
C MET A 1 -11.80 -7.73 16.48
N PHE A 2 -11.82 -7.06 15.32
CA PHE A 2 -12.69 -5.94 14.97
C PHE A 2 -13.40 -6.18 13.63
N ALA A 3 -13.54 -7.44 13.22
CA ALA A 3 -14.19 -7.80 11.98
C ALA A 3 -15.64 -7.29 11.95
N GLY A 4 -16.04 -6.63 10.86
CA GLY A 4 -17.36 -6.04 10.69
C GLY A 4 -17.66 -4.84 11.60
N ALA A 5 -16.67 -4.33 12.36
CA ALA A 5 -16.89 -3.20 13.24
C ALA A 5 -17.00 -1.89 12.47
N THR A 6 -17.82 -0.96 12.97
CA THR A 6 -17.89 0.41 12.46
C THR A 6 -17.24 1.36 13.45
N PHE A 7 -16.19 2.04 13.02
CA PHE A 7 -15.51 3.11 13.75
C PHE A 7 -16.03 4.45 13.27
N THR A 8 -16.90 5.09 14.07
CA THR A 8 -17.58 6.33 13.68
C THR A 8 -16.72 7.58 13.86
N GLY A 9 -15.82 7.56 14.85
CA GLY A 9 -14.78 8.57 15.05
C GLY A 9 -13.43 8.13 14.46
N HIS A 10 -12.37 8.86 14.79
CA HIS A 10 -11.01 8.46 14.44
C HIS A 10 -10.64 7.14 15.16
N ALA A 11 -10.13 6.17 14.40
CA ALA A 11 -9.57 4.94 14.96
C ALA A 11 -8.06 5.15 15.16
N LEU A 12 -7.65 5.37 16.42
CA LEU A 12 -6.28 5.74 16.77
C LEU A 12 -5.54 4.53 17.36
N CYS A 13 -4.66 3.94 16.56
CA CYS A 13 -3.82 2.78 16.89
C CYS A 13 -2.31 3.08 16.71
N TYR A 14 -1.92 4.33 16.95
CA TYR A 14 -0.54 4.81 16.92
C TYR A 14 0.38 3.92 17.77
N GLY A 15 1.44 3.37 17.18
CA GLY A 15 2.43 2.55 17.89
C GLY A 15 1.84 1.29 18.54
N ALA A 16 0.62 0.89 18.18
CA ALA A 16 -0.05 -0.25 18.80
C ALA A 16 0.67 -1.55 18.45
N ASN A 17 0.77 -2.46 19.42
CA ASN A 17 1.36 -3.78 19.20
C ASN A 17 0.28 -4.87 19.23
N PHE A 18 -0.08 -5.39 18.06
CA PHE A 18 -0.99 -6.51 17.89
C PHE A 18 -0.20 -7.82 17.90
N THR A 19 -0.18 -8.51 19.05
CA THR A 19 0.63 -9.71 19.26
C THR A 19 0.00 -11.00 18.73
N GLY A 20 -1.32 -11.01 18.57
CA GLY A 20 -2.10 -12.06 17.90
C GLY A 20 -2.62 -11.59 16.54
N ASP A 21 -3.46 -12.42 15.91
CA ASP A 21 -4.09 -12.07 14.63
C ASP A 21 -4.96 -10.82 14.80
N ALA A 22 -4.77 -9.85 13.92
CA ALA A 22 -5.46 -8.56 13.94
C ALA A 22 -6.42 -8.49 12.75
N SER A 23 -7.66 -8.92 12.96
CA SER A 23 -8.70 -8.81 11.93
C SER A 23 -9.53 -7.54 12.11
N PHE A 24 -9.56 -6.75 11.04
CA PHE A 24 -10.43 -5.63 10.69
C PHE A 24 -11.20 -5.93 9.39
N SER A 25 -11.31 -7.19 9.01
CA SER A 25 -12.03 -7.64 7.82
C SER A 25 -13.45 -7.08 7.84
N TRP A 26 -13.93 -6.53 6.73
CA TRP A 26 -15.26 -5.89 6.63
C TRP A 26 -15.50 -4.68 7.55
N ALA A 27 -14.47 -4.17 8.24
CA ALA A 27 -14.64 -3.00 9.10
C ALA A 27 -14.89 -1.73 8.27
N ALA A 28 -15.69 -0.82 8.82
CA ALA A 28 -15.93 0.49 8.26
C ALA A 28 -15.31 1.58 9.13
N PHE A 29 -14.34 2.31 8.60
CA PHE A 29 -13.72 3.47 9.24
C PHE A 29 -14.29 4.74 8.62
N THR A 30 -15.17 5.44 9.36
CA THR A 30 -15.81 6.65 8.85
C THR A 30 -15.06 7.94 9.20
N GLY A 31 -14.17 7.87 10.19
CA GLY A 31 -13.13 8.86 10.47
C GLY A 31 -11.75 8.34 10.03
N ASP A 32 -10.70 9.13 10.24
CA ASP A 32 -9.32 8.70 9.92
C ASP A 32 -8.97 7.40 10.66
N ALA A 33 -8.31 6.49 9.93
CA ALA A 33 -7.77 5.26 10.48
C ALA A 33 -6.24 5.39 10.60
N ARG A 34 -5.74 5.43 11.83
CA ARG A 34 -4.34 5.78 12.11
C ARG A 34 -3.64 4.60 12.78
N PHE A 35 -2.84 3.89 12.00
CA PHE A 35 -2.03 2.73 12.39
C PHE A 35 -0.54 2.99 12.22
N ASN A 36 -0.10 4.25 12.15
CA ASN A 36 1.32 4.53 11.99
C ASN A 36 2.12 4.00 13.19
N GLU A 37 3.31 3.49 12.88
CA GLU A 37 4.21 2.79 13.81
C GLU A 37 3.60 1.54 14.48
N ALA A 38 2.40 1.11 14.07
CA ALA A 38 1.81 -0.11 14.61
C ALA A 38 2.60 -1.34 14.17
N THR A 39 2.69 -2.31 15.08
CA THR A 39 3.29 -3.62 14.80
C THR A 39 2.21 -4.69 14.81
N PHE A 40 2.12 -5.43 13.72
CA PHE A 40 1.28 -6.62 13.58
C PHE A 40 2.19 -7.85 13.59
N ALA A 41 2.28 -8.52 14.74
CA ALA A 41 3.18 -9.66 14.93
C ALA A 41 2.71 -10.94 14.23
N ARG A 42 1.40 -11.00 13.93
CA ARG A 42 0.72 -12.07 13.20
C ARG A 42 -0.03 -11.51 12.00
N ASP A 43 -0.96 -12.26 11.45
CA ASP A 43 -1.68 -11.85 10.24
C ASP A 43 -2.53 -10.61 10.53
N ALA A 44 -2.47 -9.65 9.61
CA ALA A 44 -3.22 -8.40 9.67
C ALA A 44 -4.24 -8.40 8.53
N LEU A 45 -5.50 -8.59 8.88
CA LEU A 45 -6.58 -8.76 7.90
C LEU A 45 -7.41 -7.49 7.83
N PHE A 46 -7.31 -6.79 6.71
CA PHE A 46 -8.11 -5.62 6.34
C PHE A 46 -8.93 -5.89 5.08
N ASP A 47 -9.13 -7.17 4.72
CA ASP A 47 -9.88 -7.55 3.54
C ASP A 47 -11.31 -6.99 3.59
N ARG A 48 -11.74 -6.38 2.48
CA ARG A 48 -13.05 -5.73 2.37
C ARG A 48 -13.33 -4.64 3.40
N ALA A 49 -12.30 -4.14 4.10
CA ALA A 49 -12.45 -2.97 4.95
C ALA A 49 -12.70 -1.72 4.08
N THR A 50 -13.50 -0.80 4.60
CA THR A 50 -13.78 0.48 3.94
C THR A 50 -13.21 1.62 4.78
N PHE A 51 -12.31 2.40 4.18
CA PHE A 51 -11.75 3.62 4.74
C PHE A 51 -12.35 4.81 4.00
N THR A 52 -13.24 5.57 4.65
CA THR A 52 -13.89 6.72 4.01
C THR A 52 -13.07 8.01 4.10
N ARG A 53 -12.12 8.04 5.03
CA ARG A 53 -11.12 9.09 5.26
C ARG A 53 -9.71 8.50 5.09
N ASP A 54 -8.70 9.30 5.40
CA ASP A 54 -7.31 8.91 5.24
C ASP A 54 -7.00 7.66 6.08
N ALA A 55 -6.32 6.70 5.46
CA ALA A 55 -5.83 5.50 6.11
C ALA A 55 -4.31 5.55 6.16
N VAL A 56 -3.75 5.59 7.38
CA VAL A 56 -2.31 5.85 7.58
C VAL A 56 -1.67 4.69 8.30
N PHE A 57 -0.74 4.04 7.61
CA PHE A 57 0.08 2.91 8.06
C PHE A 57 1.57 3.25 7.98
N ASP A 58 1.92 4.54 7.99
CA ASP A 58 3.30 4.99 7.91
C ASP A 58 4.16 4.34 9.01
N ARG A 59 5.35 3.82 8.65
CA ARG A 59 6.27 3.10 9.55
C ARG A 59 5.66 1.85 10.21
N ALA A 60 4.50 1.37 9.77
CA ALA A 60 3.91 0.15 10.32
C ALA A 60 4.72 -1.09 9.92
N THR A 61 4.77 -2.08 10.81
CA THR A 61 5.44 -3.36 10.55
C THR A 61 4.44 -4.49 10.52
N PHE A 62 4.37 -5.18 9.38
CA PHE A 62 3.59 -6.40 9.21
C PHE A 62 4.55 -7.59 9.20
N ALA A 63 4.59 -8.33 10.30
CA ALA A 63 5.54 -9.44 10.48
C ALA A 63 5.10 -10.71 9.74
N ARG A 64 3.79 -10.85 9.49
CA ARG A 64 3.18 -11.92 8.69
C ARG A 64 2.40 -11.32 7.52
N ASP A 65 1.40 -12.03 7.02
CA ASP A 65 0.66 -11.59 5.84
C ASP A 65 -0.22 -10.38 6.21
N ALA A 66 -0.19 -9.37 5.34
CA ALA A 66 -1.04 -8.20 5.40
C ALA A 66 -2.01 -8.24 4.23
N VAL A 67 -3.29 -8.43 4.54
CA VAL A 67 -4.32 -8.67 3.53
C VAL A 67 -5.24 -7.45 3.45
N PHE A 68 -5.12 -6.70 2.37
CA PHE A 68 -5.98 -5.56 2.00
C PHE A 68 -6.83 -5.87 0.76
N SER A 69 -6.95 -7.15 0.41
CA SER A 69 -7.73 -7.60 -0.76
C SER A 69 -9.16 -7.07 -0.70
N GLU A 70 -9.65 -6.53 -1.81
CA GLU A 70 -10.99 -5.92 -1.91
C GLU A 70 -11.27 -4.77 -0.92
N ALA A 71 -10.26 -4.24 -0.24
CA ALA A 71 -10.43 -3.05 0.60
C ALA A 71 -10.70 -1.81 -0.26
N THR A 72 -11.47 -0.87 0.27
CA THR A 72 -11.78 0.40 -0.39
C THR A 72 -11.19 1.57 0.37
N PHE A 73 -10.30 2.32 -0.28
CA PHE A 73 -9.72 3.55 0.22
C PHE A 73 -10.32 4.73 -0.54
N THR A 74 -11.20 5.49 0.12
CA THR A 74 -11.93 6.60 -0.52
C THR A 74 -11.11 7.90 -0.57
N ARG A 75 -10.12 8.01 0.31
CA ARG A 75 -9.13 9.08 0.38
C ARG A 75 -7.73 8.47 0.38
N ASP A 76 -6.72 9.28 0.69
CA ASP A 76 -5.33 8.89 0.59
C ASP A 76 -5.02 7.69 1.49
N ALA A 77 -4.24 6.76 0.94
CA ALA A 77 -3.73 5.60 1.65
C ALA A 77 -2.22 5.73 1.77
N ARG A 78 -1.72 5.74 3.00
CA ARG A 78 -0.30 5.98 3.27
C ARG A 78 0.34 4.77 3.94
N PHE A 79 1.45 4.31 3.35
CA PHE A 79 2.27 3.19 3.78
C PHE A 79 3.76 3.59 3.76
N SER A 80 4.07 4.88 3.91
CA SER A 80 5.43 5.38 3.80
C SER A 80 6.31 4.73 4.88
N GLU A 81 7.51 4.27 4.52
CA GLU A 81 8.43 3.55 5.41
C GLU A 81 7.83 2.28 6.05
N ALA A 82 6.69 1.77 5.58
CA ALA A 82 6.12 0.54 6.11
C ALA A 82 6.95 -0.69 5.69
N THR A 83 6.93 -1.73 6.51
CA THR A 83 7.63 -3.00 6.21
C THR A 83 6.66 -4.16 6.16
N PHE A 84 6.57 -4.79 4.99
CA PHE A 84 5.84 -6.05 4.77
C PHE A 84 6.84 -7.20 4.75
N THR A 85 6.86 -7.99 5.83
CA THR A 85 7.84 -9.08 6.00
C THR A 85 7.43 -10.34 5.23
N ARG A 86 6.13 -10.57 5.07
CA ARG A 86 5.56 -11.64 4.24
C ARG A 86 4.73 -11.02 3.10
N SER A 87 3.58 -11.60 2.79
CA SER A 87 2.79 -11.17 1.64
C SER A 87 2.06 -9.86 1.93
N ALA A 88 2.10 -8.93 0.98
CA ALA A 88 1.28 -7.72 0.96
C ALA A 88 0.25 -7.86 -0.17
N LEU A 89 -1.00 -8.18 0.19
CA LEU A 89 -2.05 -8.49 -0.77
C LEU A 89 -3.00 -7.31 -0.90
N PHE A 90 -2.98 -6.65 -2.05
CA PHE A 90 -3.87 -5.54 -2.42
C PHE A 90 -4.75 -5.92 -3.64
N ASP A 91 -4.92 -7.22 -3.91
CA ASP A 91 -5.67 -7.67 -5.07
C ASP A 91 -7.14 -7.23 -5.00
N ARG A 92 -7.66 -6.70 -6.10
CA ARG A 92 -9.00 -6.11 -6.21
C ARG A 92 -9.27 -4.95 -5.24
N ALA A 93 -8.25 -4.37 -4.61
CA ALA A 93 -8.42 -3.17 -3.82
C ALA A 93 -8.85 -1.99 -4.70
N THR A 94 -9.69 -1.12 -4.15
CA THR A 94 -10.13 0.12 -4.81
C THR A 94 -9.49 1.30 -4.11
N PHE A 95 -8.71 2.07 -4.84
CA PHE A 95 -8.17 3.36 -4.38
C PHE A 95 -8.96 4.48 -5.07
N ARG A 96 -9.18 5.60 -4.39
CA ARG A 96 -9.81 6.81 -4.96
C ARG A 96 -9.05 8.09 -4.61
N GLY A 97 -8.03 7.98 -3.76
CA GLY A 97 -7.06 9.02 -3.46
C GLY A 97 -5.65 8.48 -3.69
N ASP A 98 -4.65 9.32 -3.46
CA ASP A 98 -3.27 8.98 -3.73
C ASP A 98 -2.77 7.87 -2.79
N VAL A 99 -1.89 7.02 -3.33
CA VAL A 99 -1.26 5.94 -2.58
C VAL A 99 0.21 6.25 -2.40
N ASN A 100 0.60 6.54 -1.16
CA ASN A 100 1.99 6.81 -0.83
C ASN A 100 2.65 5.56 -0.23
N CYS A 101 3.56 4.97 -0.98
CA CYS A 101 4.40 3.83 -0.61
C CYS A 101 5.89 4.21 -0.68
N GLN A 102 6.23 5.48 -0.47
CA GLN A 102 7.62 5.92 -0.43
C GLN A 102 8.40 5.19 0.67
N ASP A 103 9.65 4.78 0.37
CA ASP A 103 10.54 4.07 1.31
C ASP A 103 9.95 2.75 1.87
N VAL A 104 8.86 2.23 1.29
CA VAL A 104 8.25 0.97 1.73
C VAL A 104 9.21 -0.20 1.44
N THR A 105 9.21 -1.21 2.30
CA THR A 105 9.95 -2.45 2.05
C THR A 105 8.98 -3.63 1.89
N PHE A 106 8.97 -4.24 0.71
CA PHE A 106 8.33 -5.52 0.44
C PHE A 106 9.38 -6.64 0.46
N LYS A 107 9.29 -7.55 1.43
CA LYS A 107 10.26 -8.65 1.52
C LYS A 107 9.86 -9.85 0.68
N GLU A 108 8.60 -10.24 0.69
CA GLU A 108 8.08 -11.36 -0.10
C GLU A 108 7.04 -10.84 -1.10
N LEU A 109 6.06 -11.66 -1.48
CA LEU A 109 5.06 -11.33 -2.49
C LEU A 109 4.35 -9.99 -2.22
N ALA A 110 4.28 -9.14 -3.24
CA ALA A 110 3.41 -7.97 -3.29
C ALA A 110 2.47 -8.13 -4.48
N LEU A 111 1.16 -8.03 -4.23
CA LEU A 111 0.13 -8.33 -5.22
C LEU A 111 -0.85 -7.16 -5.36
N PHE A 112 -0.64 -6.32 -6.36
CA PHE A 112 -1.53 -5.24 -6.79
C PHE A 112 -2.31 -5.64 -8.06
N ALA A 113 -2.88 -6.85 -8.07
CA ALA A 113 -3.63 -7.38 -9.21
C ALA A 113 -5.08 -6.89 -9.23
N ASP A 114 -5.66 -6.68 -10.42
CA ASP A 114 -7.08 -6.32 -10.61
C ASP A 114 -7.54 -5.11 -9.80
N ILE A 115 -6.61 -4.19 -9.47
CA ILE A 115 -6.94 -2.93 -8.81
C ILE A 115 -7.87 -2.13 -9.72
N GLN A 116 -8.93 -1.57 -9.15
CA GLN A 116 -9.91 -0.85 -9.95
C GLN A 116 -9.30 0.48 -10.43
N PRO A 117 -9.29 0.75 -11.75
CA PRO A 117 -8.68 1.96 -12.29
C PRO A 117 -9.41 3.19 -11.75
N SER A 118 -8.61 4.16 -11.33
CA SER A 118 -9.01 5.48 -10.88
C SER A 118 -7.86 6.43 -11.20
N ASP A 119 -8.12 7.73 -11.29
CA ASP A 119 -7.11 8.79 -11.38
C ASP A 119 -6.28 8.86 -10.07
N VAL A 120 -5.56 7.79 -9.72
CA VAL A 120 -4.80 7.67 -8.48
C VAL A 120 -3.32 7.59 -8.78
N THR A 121 -2.52 8.37 -8.06
CA THR A 121 -1.08 8.27 -8.15
C THR A 121 -0.55 7.27 -7.14
N PHE A 122 0.21 6.29 -7.60
CA PHE A 122 1.04 5.46 -6.73
C PHE A 122 2.44 6.06 -6.68
N ARG A 123 2.96 6.28 -5.46
CA ARG A 123 4.35 6.69 -5.24
C ARG A 123 5.13 5.57 -4.58
N PHE A 124 6.13 5.06 -5.27
CA PHE A 124 7.06 4.03 -4.75
C PHE A 124 8.50 4.53 -4.72
N ASP A 125 8.70 5.85 -4.62
CA ASP A 125 10.02 6.46 -4.50
C ASP A 125 10.81 5.76 -3.39
N LEU A 126 12.03 5.32 -3.71
CA LEU A 126 12.92 4.60 -2.77
C LEU A 126 12.34 3.28 -2.21
N ALA A 127 11.24 2.76 -2.75
CA ALA A 127 10.67 1.48 -2.33
C ALA A 127 11.64 0.33 -2.62
N ARG A 128 11.73 -0.61 -1.69
CA ARG A 128 12.67 -1.74 -1.73
C ARG A 128 11.92 -3.05 -1.85
N VAL A 129 12.40 -3.91 -2.74
CA VAL A 129 11.89 -5.27 -2.95
C VAL A 129 13.04 -6.24 -2.72
N THR A 130 13.04 -6.99 -1.62
CA THR A 130 14.23 -7.76 -1.22
C THR A 130 14.35 -9.11 -1.92
N HIS A 131 13.26 -9.64 -2.47
CA HIS A 131 13.23 -10.87 -3.28
C HIS A 131 12.56 -10.59 -4.63
N PRO A 132 13.21 -9.81 -5.52
CA PRO A 132 12.62 -9.30 -6.76
C PRO A 132 12.26 -10.40 -7.78
N ASP A 133 12.79 -11.61 -7.61
CA ASP A 133 12.53 -12.80 -8.43
C ASP A 133 11.17 -13.46 -8.14
N ARG A 134 10.52 -13.09 -7.03
CA ARG A 134 9.17 -13.56 -6.69
C ARG A 134 8.15 -13.04 -7.71
N PRO A 135 7.00 -13.72 -7.86
CA PRO A 135 5.97 -13.35 -8.84
C PRO A 135 5.12 -12.16 -8.38
N HIS A 136 5.77 -11.02 -8.10
CA HIS A 136 5.09 -9.77 -7.75
C HIS A 136 4.13 -9.33 -8.87
N ARG A 137 3.15 -8.53 -8.51
CA ARG A 137 2.33 -7.74 -9.43
C ARG A 137 2.27 -6.33 -8.91
N TRP A 138 2.71 -5.38 -9.73
CA TRP A 138 2.71 -3.97 -9.40
C TRP A 138 1.57 -3.27 -10.14
N PRO A 139 1.16 -2.07 -9.68
CA PRO A 139 0.29 -1.22 -10.46
C PRO A 139 0.86 -0.97 -11.86
N PRO A 140 0.02 -0.73 -12.88
CA PRO A 140 0.49 -0.40 -14.23
C PRO A 140 1.54 0.71 -14.23
N GLY A 141 2.54 0.59 -15.10
CA GLY A 141 3.66 1.55 -15.21
C GLY A 141 4.80 1.32 -14.21
N TRP A 142 4.60 0.53 -13.15
CA TRP A 142 5.67 0.20 -12.18
C TRP A 142 6.30 -1.16 -12.46
N SER A 143 7.62 -1.23 -12.35
CA SER A 143 8.37 -2.49 -12.43
C SER A 143 9.55 -2.52 -11.48
N VAL A 144 10.04 -3.71 -11.15
CA VAL A 144 11.20 -3.86 -10.27
C VAL A 144 12.47 -3.91 -11.10
N VAL A 145 13.37 -2.98 -10.83
CA VAL A 145 14.73 -2.99 -11.34
C VAL A 145 15.62 -3.61 -10.27
N THR A 146 16.34 -4.66 -10.66
CA THR A 146 17.20 -5.39 -9.72
C THR A 146 18.62 -4.88 -9.83
N SER A 147 19.18 -4.43 -8.72
CA SER A 147 20.57 -3.99 -8.61
C SER A 147 21.53 -5.17 -8.54
N SER A 148 22.82 -4.89 -8.75
CA SER A 148 23.89 -5.90 -8.72
C SER A 148 24.08 -6.59 -7.36
N ASP A 149 23.57 -6.00 -6.28
CA ASP A 149 23.56 -6.56 -4.91
C ASP A 149 22.37 -7.49 -4.65
N GLY A 150 21.52 -7.74 -5.66
CA GLY A 150 20.33 -8.58 -5.55
C GLY A 150 19.13 -7.90 -4.89
N GLN A 151 19.21 -6.61 -4.58
CA GLN A 151 18.07 -5.83 -4.09
C GLN A 151 17.29 -5.25 -5.27
N GLY A 152 15.96 -5.31 -5.20
CA GLY A 152 15.06 -4.66 -6.13
C GLY A 152 14.68 -3.26 -5.66
N GLN A 153 14.57 -2.33 -6.60
CA GLN A 153 13.90 -1.04 -6.41
C GLN A 153 12.75 -0.92 -7.41
N LEU A 154 11.67 -0.27 -7.00
CA LEU A 154 10.57 0.03 -7.91
C LEU A 154 10.90 1.28 -8.71
N GLU A 155 10.77 1.17 -10.02
CA GLU A 155 10.95 2.27 -10.95
C GLU A 155 9.73 2.37 -11.88
N TRP A 156 9.45 3.61 -12.29
CA TRP A 156 8.46 3.88 -13.32
C TRP A 156 9.03 3.47 -14.69
N ALA A 157 8.44 2.45 -15.28
CA ALA A 157 8.94 1.79 -16.49
C ALA A 157 8.35 2.36 -17.79
N ASP A 158 7.28 3.15 -17.73
CA ASP A 158 6.60 3.65 -18.94
C ASP A 158 6.83 5.15 -19.18
N THR A 159 7.94 5.47 -19.83
CA THR A 159 8.22 6.85 -20.28
C THR A 159 7.44 7.25 -21.53
N SER A 160 6.65 6.35 -22.15
CA SER A 160 5.92 6.64 -23.39
C SER A 160 4.62 7.43 -23.18
N LEU A 161 4.13 7.49 -21.93
CA LEU A 161 2.98 8.29 -21.50
C LEU A 161 3.37 9.65 -20.88
N LEU A 162 4.66 10.01 -20.87
CA LEU A 162 5.12 11.32 -20.41
C LEU A 162 4.84 12.37 -21.51
N THR A 163 3.63 12.93 -21.55
CA THR A 163 3.40 14.15 -22.35
C THR A 163 4.09 15.33 -21.65
N GLY A 164 5.00 15.99 -22.36
CA GLY A 164 5.96 16.94 -21.81
C GLY A 164 5.38 18.02 -20.88
N SER A 165 5.71 17.91 -19.60
CA SER A 165 5.95 18.97 -18.59
C SER A 165 5.96 18.42 -17.15
N ASP A 166 5.83 17.09 -16.97
CA ASP A 166 5.73 16.42 -15.66
C ASP A 166 7.05 15.88 -15.08
N GLN A 167 8.19 16.49 -15.40
CA GLN A 167 9.37 16.33 -14.55
C GLN A 167 9.41 17.50 -13.58
N ASP A 168 9.03 17.29 -12.32
CA ASP A 168 9.64 18.08 -11.26
C ASP A 168 11.08 17.61 -11.05
N GLU A 169 11.94 18.48 -10.52
CA GLU A 169 13.38 18.23 -10.32
C GLU A 169 13.69 17.04 -9.38
N THR A 170 12.65 16.34 -8.89
CA THR A 170 12.75 15.20 -7.97
C THR A 170 12.43 13.84 -8.61
N GLY A 171 12.02 13.79 -9.88
CA GLY A 171 11.78 12.53 -10.60
C GLY A 171 10.43 11.88 -10.31
N THR A 172 9.45 12.64 -9.82
CA THR A 172 8.10 12.11 -9.59
C THR A 172 7.32 11.96 -10.91
N ALA A 173 6.81 10.76 -11.20
CA ALA A 173 5.88 10.52 -12.30
C ALA A 173 4.45 10.42 -11.78
N LYS A 174 3.53 11.19 -12.38
CA LYS A 174 2.09 11.13 -12.10
C LYS A 174 1.42 10.14 -13.05
N TYR A 175 0.54 9.31 -12.52
CA TYR A 175 -0.31 8.43 -13.33
C TYR A 175 -1.52 9.23 -13.85
N HIS A 176 -1.63 9.36 -15.16
CA HIS A 176 -2.84 9.82 -15.83
C HIS A 176 -3.39 8.65 -16.67
N PRO A 177 -4.51 8.03 -16.29
CA PRO A 177 -5.19 7.08 -17.18
C PRO A 177 -5.72 7.83 -18.41
N GLU A 178 -5.60 7.22 -19.59
CA GLU A 178 -6.17 7.79 -20.81
C GLU A 178 -7.71 7.89 -20.67
N THR A 179 -8.23 9.07 -20.97
CA THR A 179 -9.67 9.43 -20.98
C THR A 179 -10.50 8.61 -21.95
#